data_AF-A0A367RUN0-F1
#
_entry.id   AF-A0A367RUN0-F1
#
_cell.length_a   1.000
_cell.length_b   1.000
_cell.length_c   1.000
_cell.angle_alpha   90.00
_cell.angle_beta   90.00
_cell.angle_gamma   90.00
#
_symmetry.space_group_name_H-M   'P 1'
#
loop_
_entity.id
_entity.type
_entity.pdbx_description
1 polymer ?
#
loop_
_entity_poly.entity_id
_entity_poly.type
_entity_poly.pdbx_seq_one_letter_code
_entity_poly.pdbx_strand_id
1 'polypeptide(L)'
;MDTNFLTQEIKQAIENSDQSKLESLLASEPSQINGTTAFGNWLYFAVSFNASMDIIKFLVEKGVDINEKDPILGGNVLNIAASEGRIDVVNYLLEKGAEIDISEPEKNPLFGAIYGGHKDIVEVLIAEKIDFKIKYSGDNMNNMDALAFAKERGQTEIAEMLFVLYGL
;
A
#
# COMPACT_ATOMS: atom_id res chain seq x y z
N MET A 1 15.85 20.22 -18.75
CA MET A 1 16.11 18.81 -19.06
C MET A 1 14.90 18.27 -19.82
N ASP A 2 15.07 17.20 -20.60
CA ASP A 2 13.91 16.46 -21.09
C ASP A 2 13.16 15.89 -19.87
N THR A 3 11.86 16.18 -19.75
CA THR A 3 11.01 15.70 -18.64
C THR A 3 11.05 14.17 -18.55
N ASN A 4 11.23 13.47 -19.68
CA ASN A 4 11.37 12.02 -19.69
C ASN A 4 12.70 11.57 -19.04
N PHE A 5 13.80 12.27 -19.31
CA PHE A 5 15.10 11.96 -18.70
C PHE A 5 15.09 12.16 -17.19
N LEU A 6 14.55 13.29 -16.70
CA LEU A 6 14.50 13.57 -15.26
C LEU A 6 13.58 12.58 -14.52
N THR A 7 12.45 12.22 -15.12
CA THR A 7 11.55 11.17 -14.59
C THR A 7 12.29 9.84 -14.40
N GLN A 8 13.16 9.45 -15.33
CA GLN A 8 13.95 8.21 -15.21
C GLN A 8 14.99 8.29 -14.08
N GLU A 9 15.68 9.43 -13.93
CA GLU A 9 16.63 9.61 -12.83
C GLU A 9 15.95 9.58 -11.46
N ILE A 10 14.73 10.15 -11.35
CA ILE A 10 13.92 10.09 -10.11
C ILE A 10 13.54 8.64 -9.80
N LYS A 11 13.05 7.88 -10.79
CA LYS A 11 12.75 6.44 -10.61
C LYS A 11 13.96 5.68 -10.10
N GLN A 12 15.11 5.88 -10.75
CA GLN A 12 16.33 5.18 -10.39
C GLN A 12 16.79 5.54 -8.96
N ALA A 13 16.65 6.81 -8.56
CA ALA A 13 16.97 7.24 -7.20
C ALA A 13 16.05 6.58 -6.16
N ILE A 14 14.74 6.47 -6.45
CA ILE A 14 13.77 5.78 -5.59
C ILE A 14 14.09 4.29 -5.49
N GLU A 15 14.27 3.60 -6.63
CA GLU A 15 14.59 2.17 -6.68
C GLU A 15 15.88 1.84 -5.92
N ASN A 16 16.91 2.68 -6.06
CA ASN A 16 18.18 2.51 -5.36
C ASN A 16 18.17 3.00 -3.92
N SER A 17 17.04 3.56 -3.46
CA SER A 17 16.93 4.23 -2.16
C SER A 17 17.97 5.34 -1.93
N ASP A 18 18.37 6.03 -2.99
CA ASP A 18 19.31 7.15 -2.96
C ASP A 18 18.58 8.46 -2.64
N GLN A 19 18.36 8.69 -1.33
CA GLN A 19 17.67 9.88 -0.84
C GLN A 19 18.39 11.18 -1.24
N SER A 20 19.73 11.20 -1.17
CA SER A 20 20.50 12.40 -1.51
C SER A 20 20.33 12.78 -2.99
N LYS A 21 20.35 11.79 -3.89
CA LYS A 21 20.05 12.00 -5.30
C LYS A 21 18.62 12.46 -5.50
N LEU A 22 17.63 11.78 -4.89
CA LEU A 22 16.21 12.15 -4.99
C LEU A 22 15.97 13.61 -4.55
N GLU A 23 16.52 14.00 -3.40
CA GLU A 23 16.45 15.37 -2.89
C GLU A 23 17.07 16.38 -3.86
N SER A 24 18.24 16.07 -4.43
CA SER A 24 18.91 16.94 -5.38
C SER A 24 18.11 17.14 -6.67
N LEU A 25 17.50 16.06 -7.18
CA LEU A 25 16.70 16.08 -8.40
C LEU A 25 15.43 16.91 -8.18
N LEU A 26 14.71 16.67 -7.08
CA LEU A 26 13.48 17.40 -6.76
C LEU A 26 13.74 18.84 -6.32
N ALA A 27 14.91 19.16 -5.75
CA ALA A 27 15.31 20.55 -5.53
C ALA A 27 15.61 21.28 -6.84
N SER A 28 16.16 20.58 -7.84
CA SER A 28 16.45 21.16 -9.16
C SER A 28 15.19 21.43 -9.99
N GLU A 29 14.15 20.63 -9.81
CA GLU A 29 12.86 20.81 -10.49
C GLU A 29 11.67 20.45 -9.56
N PRO A 30 11.27 21.35 -8.64
CA PRO A 30 10.26 21.07 -7.62
C PRO A 30 8.89 20.65 -8.14
N SER A 31 8.53 21.01 -9.38
CA SER A 31 7.27 20.58 -10.01
C SER A 31 7.19 19.06 -10.22
N GLN A 32 8.34 18.36 -10.19
CA GLN A 32 8.38 16.90 -10.36
C GLN A 32 7.93 16.13 -9.12
N ILE A 33 7.70 16.78 -7.96
CA ILE A 33 7.26 16.06 -6.75
C ILE A 33 5.92 15.33 -6.93
N ASN A 34 5.03 15.84 -7.78
CA ASN A 34 3.75 15.20 -8.10
C ASN A 34 3.82 14.43 -9.43
N GLY A 35 5.03 14.02 -9.82
CA GLY A 35 5.25 13.17 -10.99
C GLY A 35 4.62 11.78 -10.79
N THR A 36 4.17 11.20 -11.88
CA THR A 36 3.53 9.88 -11.89
C THR A 36 4.23 8.93 -12.84
N THR A 37 4.03 7.65 -12.58
CA THR A 37 4.52 6.53 -13.39
C THR A 37 3.33 5.73 -13.93
N ALA A 38 3.60 4.64 -14.65
CA ALA A 38 2.55 3.69 -15.03
C ALA A 38 1.89 3.01 -13.81
N PHE A 39 2.54 3.05 -12.64
CA PHE A 39 2.08 2.47 -11.38
C PHE A 39 1.42 3.52 -10.45
N GLY A 40 1.26 4.78 -10.88
CA GLY A 40 0.85 5.89 -10.01
C GLY A 40 2.01 6.78 -9.55
N ASN A 41 1.79 7.64 -8.56
CA ASN A 41 2.78 8.59 -8.06
C ASN A 41 4.04 7.96 -7.46
N TRP A 42 4.98 8.83 -7.09
CA TRP A 42 6.26 8.42 -6.51
C TRP A 42 6.15 7.62 -5.23
N LEU A 43 5.13 7.88 -4.40
CA LEU A 43 4.95 7.14 -3.16
C LEU A 43 4.49 5.71 -3.44
N TYR A 44 3.51 5.53 -4.31
CA TYR A 44 3.09 4.20 -4.75
C TYR A 44 4.27 3.45 -5.37
N PHE A 45 4.98 4.10 -6.31
CA PHE A 45 6.17 3.55 -6.94
C PHE A 45 7.25 3.14 -5.92
N ALA A 46 7.55 4.00 -4.95
CA ALA A 46 8.52 3.71 -3.90
C ALA A 46 8.14 2.48 -3.07
N VAL A 47 6.86 2.33 -2.73
CA VAL A 47 6.39 1.17 -1.97
C VAL A 47 6.44 -0.11 -2.81
N SER A 48 5.99 -0.07 -4.07
CA SER A 48 6.00 -1.20 -5.00
C SER A 48 7.42 -1.72 -5.32
N PHE A 49 8.41 -0.83 -5.37
CA PHE A 49 9.81 -1.18 -5.64
C PHE A 49 10.66 -1.33 -4.38
N ASN A 50 10.01 -1.51 -3.23
CA ASN A 50 10.65 -1.77 -1.94
C ASN A 50 11.71 -0.73 -1.54
N ALA A 51 11.49 0.54 -1.87
CA ALA A 51 12.36 1.63 -1.46
C ALA A 51 12.41 1.77 0.08
N SER A 52 13.51 2.33 0.58
CA SER A 52 13.74 2.50 2.02
C SER A 52 12.67 3.35 2.68
N MET A 53 12.51 3.17 3.99
CA MET A 53 11.61 4.01 4.81
C MET A 53 11.96 5.50 4.73
N ASP A 54 13.23 5.84 4.49
CA ASP A 54 13.65 7.24 4.37
C ASP A 54 13.09 7.89 3.10
N ILE A 55 13.06 7.17 1.97
CA ILE A 55 12.41 7.63 0.73
C ILE A 55 10.91 7.79 0.95
N ILE A 56 10.27 6.80 1.57
CA ILE A 56 8.82 6.81 1.83
C ILE A 56 8.44 8.02 2.70
N LYS A 57 9.16 8.22 3.81
CA LYS A 57 8.96 9.36 4.70
C LYS A 57 9.18 10.69 3.98
N PHE A 58 10.26 10.80 3.23
CA PHE A 58 10.58 11.99 2.46
C PHE A 58 9.44 12.35 1.50
N LEU A 59 8.91 11.39 0.74
CA LEU A 59 7.83 11.64 -0.22
C LEU A 59 6.53 12.09 0.48
N VAL A 60 6.15 11.43 1.58
CA VAL A 60 4.96 11.82 2.37
C VAL A 60 5.14 13.22 2.98
N GLU A 61 6.32 13.53 3.53
CA GLU A 61 6.63 14.85 4.09
C GLU A 61 6.65 15.97 3.04
N LYS A 62 6.91 15.63 1.78
CA LYS A 62 6.83 16.55 0.64
C LYS A 62 5.40 16.73 0.09
N GLY A 63 4.42 16.03 0.67
CA GLY A 63 3.01 16.18 0.31
C GLY A 63 2.59 15.40 -0.93
N VAL A 64 3.32 14.35 -1.30
CA VAL A 64 2.81 13.37 -2.29
C VAL A 64 1.52 12.77 -1.76
N ASP A 65 0.49 12.68 -2.61
CA ASP A 65 -0.81 12.17 -2.22
C ASP A 65 -0.72 10.72 -1.72
N ILE A 66 -1.02 10.54 -0.43
CA ILE A 66 -0.97 9.25 0.25
C ILE A 66 -2.11 8.31 -0.16
N ASN A 67 -3.19 8.85 -0.73
CA ASN A 67 -4.39 8.09 -1.08
C ASN A 67 -4.54 7.88 -2.58
N GLU A 68 -3.55 8.25 -3.38
CA GLU A 68 -3.57 8.01 -4.82
C GLU A 68 -3.72 6.52 -5.11
N LYS A 69 -4.64 6.22 -6.02
CA LYS A 69 -4.87 4.87 -6.55
C LYS A 69 -3.98 4.66 -7.77
N ASP A 70 -3.34 3.49 -7.84
CA ASP A 70 -2.64 3.06 -9.05
C ASP A 70 -3.60 3.04 -10.25
N PRO A 71 -3.23 3.62 -11.40
CA PRO A 71 -4.11 3.68 -12.58
C PRO A 71 -4.54 2.32 -13.16
N ILE A 72 -3.82 1.23 -12.87
CA ILE A 72 -4.02 -0.08 -13.51
C ILE A 72 -4.84 -1.03 -12.62
N LEU A 73 -4.35 -1.28 -11.41
CA LEU A 73 -4.91 -2.16 -10.40
C LEU A 73 -5.90 -1.41 -9.51
N GLY A 74 -5.78 -0.08 -9.40
CA GLY A 74 -6.67 0.78 -8.61
C GLY A 74 -6.46 0.71 -7.10
N GLY A 75 -5.56 -0.12 -6.60
CA GLY A 75 -5.18 -0.14 -5.19
C GLY A 75 -4.43 1.13 -4.80
N ASN A 76 -4.56 1.56 -3.55
CA ASN A 76 -3.74 2.65 -3.01
C ASN A 76 -2.44 2.12 -2.38
N VAL A 77 -1.58 3.03 -1.92
CA VAL A 77 -0.28 2.66 -1.32
C VAL A 77 -0.42 1.75 -0.08
N LEU A 78 -1.50 1.91 0.70
CA LEU A 78 -1.76 1.08 1.87
C LEU A 78 -2.08 -0.37 1.48
N ASN A 79 -2.81 -0.57 0.37
CA ASN A 79 -3.10 -1.91 -0.16
C ASN A 79 -1.83 -2.67 -0.56
N ILE A 80 -0.94 -2.04 -1.35
CA ILE A 80 0.31 -2.70 -1.78
C ILE A 80 1.28 -2.90 -0.61
N ALA A 81 1.37 -1.97 0.34
CA ALA A 81 2.17 -2.17 1.55
C ALA A 81 1.68 -3.37 2.37
N ALA A 82 0.34 -3.54 2.45
CA ALA A 82 -0.29 -4.64 3.14
C ALA A 82 -0.09 -5.98 2.42
N SER A 83 -0.21 -6.05 1.09
CA SER A 83 0.00 -7.28 0.33
C SER A 83 1.45 -7.76 0.31
N GLU A 84 2.40 -6.83 0.35
CA GLU A 84 3.83 -7.12 0.36
C GLU A 84 4.39 -7.36 1.78
N GLY A 85 3.58 -7.23 2.83
CA GLY A 85 4.01 -7.55 4.20
C GLY A 85 4.87 -6.47 4.85
N ARG A 86 4.81 -5.23 4.36
CA ARG A 86 5.63 -4.11 4.85
C ARG A 86 4.98 -3.43 6.07
N ILE A 87 5.01 -4.12 7.21
CA ILE A 87 4.36 -3.68 8.46
C ILE A 87 4.82 -2.30 8.94
N ASP A 88 6.10 -1.95 8.75
CA ASP A 88 6.66 -0.63 9.07
C ASP A 88 6.06 0.48 8.20
N VAL A 89 5.90 0.20 6.91
CA VAL A 89 5.22 1.09 5.96
C VAL A 89 3.74 1.22 6.29
N VAL A 90 3.03 0.12 6.55
CA VAL A 90 1.61 0.13 6.90
C VAL A 90 1.36 1.01 8.12
N ASN A 91 2.11 0.79 9.21
CA ASN A 91 1.96 1.59 10.43
C ASN A 91 2.23 3.08 10.17
N TYR A 92 3.29 3.39 9.41
CA TYR A 92 3.60 4.78 9.06
C TYR A 92 2.51 5.42 8.21
N LEU A 93 1.99 4.73 7.20
CA LEU A 93 0.92 5.24 6.33
C LEU A 93 -0.36 5.51 7.13
N LEU A 94 -0.76 4.59 8.02
CA LEU A 94 -1.91 4.78 8.91
C LEU A 94 -1.70 5.97 9.87
N GLU A 95 -0.50 6.11 10.46
CA GLU A 95 -0.15 7.27 11.29
C GLU A 95 -0.29 8.60 10.51
N LYS A 96 0.00 8.59 9.21
CA LYS A 96 -0.12 9.75 8.31
C LYS A 96 -1.51 9.95 7.72
N GLY A 97 -2.48 9.13 8.13
CA GLY A 97 -3.88 9.27 7.73
C GLY A 97 -4.19 8.68 6.36
N ALA A 98 -3.44 7.67 5.93
CA ALA A 98 -3.81 6.89 4.75
C ALA A 98 -5.21 6.29 4.93
N GLU A 99 -6.03 6.43 3.90
CA GLU A 99 -7.40 5.95 3.91
C GLU A 99 -7.44 4.45 3.63
N ILE A 100 -8.28 3.75 4.38
CA ILE A 100 -8.58 2.34 4.12
C ILE A 100 -9.71 2.31 3.10
N ASP A 101 -9.36 2.00 1.85
CA ASP A 101 -10.34 1.91 0.78
C ASP A 101 -11.30 0.73 1.01
N ILE A 102 -12.58 1.04 1.22
CA ILE A 102 -13.66 0.07 1.38
C ILE A 102 -14.61 0.04 0.16
N SER A 103 -14.37 0.90 -0.83
CA SER A 103 -15.24 1.04 -2.01
C SER A 103 -15.07 -0.13 -2.98
N GLU A 104 -13.88 -0.73 -3.01
CA GLU A 104 -13.51 -1.85 -3.87
C GLU A 104 -12.88 -2.94 -2.98
N PRO A 105 -13.65 -3.97 -2.57
CA PRO A 105 -13.20 -4.96 -1.60
C PRO A 105 -11.87 -5.64 -1.97
N GLU A 106 -11.64 -5.92 -3.24
CA GLU A 106 -10.39 -6.50 -3.75
C GLU A 106 -9.17 -5.57 -3.59
N LYS A 107 -9.41 -4.27 -3.42
CA LYS A 107 -8.39 -3.23 -3.23
C LYS A 107 -8.25 -2.81 -1.78
N ASN A 108 -9.03 -3.43 -0.89
CA ASN A 108 -8.94 -3.17 0.53
C ASN A 108 -7.63 -3.77 1.10
N PRO A 109 -6.87 -3.02 1.91
CA PRO A 109 -5.61 -3.51 2.48
C PRO A 109 -5.77 -4.74 3.38
N LEU A 110 -6.94 -4.98 3.99
CA LEU A 110 -7.21 -6.20 4.77
C LEU A 110 -7.14 -7.43 3.88
N PHE A 111 -7.77 -7.39 2.70
CA PHE A 111 -7.71 -8.50 1.76
C PHE A 111 -6.33 -8.63 1.12
N GLY A 112 -5.60 -7.53 0.92
CA GLY A 112 -4.17 -7.56 0.55
C GLY A 112 -3.32 -8.31 1.58
N ALA A 113 -3.45 -7.97 2.86
CA ALA A 113 -2.73 -8.63 3.96
C ALA A 113 -3.06 -10.12 4.06
N ILE A 114 -4.35 -10.48 3.95
CA ILE A 114 -4.77 -11.89 3.92
C ILE A 114 -4.27 -12.57 2.64
N TYR A 115 -4.25 -11.89 1.49
CA TYR A 115 -3.71 -12.48 0.26
C TYR A 115 -2.24 -12.87 0.45
N GLY A 116 -1.43 -11.98 1.03
CA GLY A 116 -0.02 -12.20 1.34
C GLY A 116 0.26 -13.07 2.57
N GLY A 117 -0.73 -13.29 3.44
CA GLY A 117 -0.59 -14.08 4.67
C GLY A 117 0.04 -13.32 5.84
N HIS A 118 -0.04 -11.98 5.83
CA HIS A 118 0.63 -11.10 6.79
C HIS A 118 -0.27 -10.85 8.00
N LYS A 119 -0.23 -11.79 8.95
CA LYS A 119 -1.07 -11.81 10.15
C LYS A 119 -0.94 -10.56 11.01
N ASP A 120 0.27 -10.05 11.19
CA ASP A 120 0.57 -8.83 11.95
C ASP A 120 -0.11 -7.59 11.34
N ILE A 121 -0.12 -7.50 10.00
CA ILE A 121 -0.83 -6.43 9.28
C ILE A 121 -2.35 -6.59 9.42
N VAL A 122 -2.87 -7.83 9.40
CA VAL A 122 -4.29 -8.10 9.67
C VAL A 122 -4.68 -7.60 11.07
N GLU A 123 -3.85 -7.83 12.09
CA GLU A 123 -4.09 -7.34 13.46
C GLU A 123 -4.18 -5.80 13.49
N VAL A 124 -3.22 -5.12 12.85
CA VAL A 124 -3.19 -3.66 12.77
C VAL A 124 -4.45 -3.13 12.08
N LEU A 125 -4.80 -3.66 10.91
CA LEU A 125 -5.93 -3.15 10.13
C LEU A 125 -7.27 -3.37 10.83
N ILE A 126 -7.46 -4.46 11.57
CA ILE A 126 -8.69 -4.69 12.33
C ILE A 126 -8.77 -3.75 13.56
N ALA A 127 -7.63 -3.39 14.15
CA ALA A 127 -7.57 -2.47 15.28
C ALA A 127 -8.03 -1.04 14.91
N GLU A 128 -7.94 -0.65 13.64
CA GLU A 128 -8.39 0.66 13.12
C GLU A 128 -9.92 0.85 13.12
N LYS A 129 -10.70 -0.09 13.70
CA LYS A 129 -12.17 -0.04 13.82
C LYS A 129 -12.91 0.13 12.49
N ILE A 130 -12.28 -0.24 11.39
CA ILE A 130 -12.92 -0.29 10.07
C ILE A 130 -14.05 -1.32 10.07
N ASP A 131 -15.04 -1.11 9.20
CA ASP A 131 -16.03 -2.15 8.93
C ASP A 131 -15.38 -3.26 8.09
N PHE A 132 -14.87 -4.29 8.78
CA PHE A 132 -14.25 -5.48 8.19
C PHE A 132 -15.29 -6.49 7.66
N LYS A 133 -16.58 -6.15 7.60
CA LYS A 133 -17.63 -6.99 7.01
C LYS A 133 -17.77 -6.80 5.49
N ILE A 134 -16.75 -6.24 4.85
CA ILE A 134 -16.63 -6.19 3.39
C ILE A 134 -16.49 -7.60 2.79
N LYS A 135 -16.95 -7.75 1.55
CA LYS A 135 -16.97 -9.04 0.84
C LYS A 135 -16.10 -8.97 -0.41
N TYR A 136 -15.02 -9.74 -0.42
CA TYR A 136 -14.13 -9.93 -1.56
C TYR A 136 -14.89 -10.49 -2.76
N SER A 137 -14.64 -9.90 -3.93
CA SER A 137 -15.26 -10.28 -5.20
C SER A 137 -14.23 -10.20 -6.35
N GLY A 138 -13.09 -10.89 -6.20
CA GLY A 138 -11.99 -10.96 -7.18
C GLY A 138 -11.54 -12.40 -7.44
N ASP A 139 -10.70 -12.65 -8.45
CA ASP A 139 -10.05 -13.96 -8.72
C ASP A 139 -10.95 -15.20 -8.65
N ASN A 140 -12.14 -15.16 -9.25
CA ASN A 140 -13.17 -16.22 -9.19
C ASN A 140 -13.72 -16.52 -7.78
N MET A 141 -13.28 -15.79 -6.75
CA MET A 141 -13.80 -15.82 -5.39
C MET A 141 -14.82 -14.71 -5.23
N ASN A 142 -16.08 -15.10 -5.09
CA ASN A 142 -17.18 -14.15 -4.97
C ASN A 142 -17.79 -14.21 -3.58
N ASN A 143 -18.08 -13.04 -3.02
CA ASN A 143 -18.83 -12.88 -1.78
C ASN A 143 -18.16 -13.52 -0.54
N MET A 144 -16.83 -13.53 -0.49
CA MET A 144 -16.07 -14.03 0.67
C MET A 144 -15.78 -12.90 1.65
N ASP A 145 -16.10 -13.07 2.93
CA ASP A 145 -15.52 -12.18 3.96
C ASP A 145 -14.07 -12.57 4.26
N ALA A 146 -13.41 -11.76 5.09
CA ALA A 146 -12.03 -11.99 5.52
C ALA A 146 -11.82 -13.41 6.09
N LEU A 147 -12.76 -13.94 6.88
CA LEU A 147 -12.64 -15.28 7.47
C LEU A 147 -12.73 -16.38 6.40
N ALA A 148 -13.73 -16.30 5.52
CA ALA A 148 -13.89 -17.26 4.43
C ALA A 148 -12.69 -17.21 3.48
N PHE A 149 -12.19 -16.02 3.17
CA PHE A 149 -11.02 -15.83 2.31
C PHE A 149 -9.74 -16.42 2.94
N ALA A 150 -9.49 -16.17 4.23
CA ALA A 150 -8.36 -16.77 4.96
C ALA A 150 -8.44 -18.30 5.00
N LYS A 151 -9.64 -18.87 5.20
CA LYS A 151 -9.87 -20.33 5.19
C LYS A 151 -9.60 -20.94 3.82
N GLU A 152 -10.11 -20.33 2.76
CA GLU A 152 -9.91 -20.80 1.38
C GLU A 152 -8.43 -20.81 1.00
N ARG A 153 -7.65 -19.86 1.54
CA ARG A 153 -6.20 -19.80 1.36
C ARG A 153 -5.39 -20.69 2.31
N GLY A 154 -6.06 -21.43 3.21
CA GLY A 154 -5.40 -22.32 4.19
C GLY A 154 -4.63 -21.59 5.30
N GLN A 155 -4.94 -20.32 5.56
CA GLN A 155 -4.24 -19.49 6.55
C GLN A 155 -4.86 -19.67 7.93
N THR A 156 -4.55 -20.80 8.57
CA THR A 156 -5.16 -21.21 9.84
C THR A 156 -5.06 -20.14 10.93
N GLU A 157 -3.88 -19.54 11.14
CA GLU A 157 -3.71 -18.55 12.21
C GLU A 157 -4.53 -17.27 11.99
N ILE A 158 -4.61 -16.80 10.74
CA ILE A 158 -5.41 -15.62 10.38
C ILE A 158 -6.90 -15.96 10.51
N ALA A 159 -7.32 -17.15 10.06
CA ALA A 159 -8.69 -17.61 10.20
C ALA A 159 -9.10 -17.75 11.67
N GLU A 160 -8.24 -18.27 12.54
CA GLU A 160 -8.48 -18.39 13.98
C GLU A 160 -8.62 -17.00 14.64
N MET A 161 -7.72 -16.07 14.31
CA MET A 161 -7.81 -14.68 14.78
C MET A 161 -9.13 -14.03 14.38
N LEU A 162 -9.48 -14.10 13.10
CA LEU A 162 -10.71 -13.55 12.58
C LEU A 162 -11.93 -14.19 13.23
N PHE A 163 -11.92 -15.50 13.45
CA PHE A 163 -12.99 -16.23 14.12
C PHE A 163 -13.25 -15.70 15.55
N VAL A 164 -12.19 -15.52 16.34
CA VAL A 164 -12.28 -14.94 17.69
C VAL A 164 -12.84 -13.51 17.64
N LEU A 165 -12.40 -12.70 16.66
CA LEU A 165 -12.85 -11.31 16.50
C LEU A 165 -14.30 -11.19 16.02
N TYR A 166 -14.78 -12.13 15.21
CA TYR A 166 -16.19 -12.20 14.82
C TYR A 166 -17.12 -12.64 15.97
N GLY A 167 -16.56 -13.11 17.09
CA GLY A 167 -17.34 -13.63 18.22
C GLY A 167 -18.14 -14.88 17.88
N LEU A 168 -17.64 -15.67 16.93
CA LEU A 168 -18.24 -16.92 16.46
C LEU A 168 -17.64 -18.14 17.17
#